data_AF-A0A7Y8ME17-F1
#
_entry.id   AF-A0A7Y8ME17-F1
#
_cell.length_a   1.000
_cell.length_b   1.000
_cell.length_c   1.000
_cell.angle_alpha   90.00
_cell.angle_beta   90.00
_cell.angle_gamma   90.00
#
_symmetry.space_group_name_H-M   'P 1'
#
loop_
_entity.id
_entity.type
_entity.pdbx_description
1 polymer ?
#
loop_
_entity_poly.entity_id
_entity_poly.type
_entity_poly.pdbx_seq_one_letter_code
_entity_poly.pdbx_strand_id
1 'polypeptide(L)'
;MAVTQTAGTGWPDRLRRLLRGRGPRGLALQVAVAVILLALIVFFAANVAHNLETRGIASGFAFLGQPAGYDIAMSLVPYDPYATHARVFVVGMLNTLLVSVLAILACTVIGVVLGVLRLSGNWLVEQIVTVIIEVVRNVPLLLQIFFWYAVLLNLPNVRESLSLGGAVFINRRGVSLPALSFEPGMGWVLAAFLA
;
A
#
# COMPACT_ATOMS: atom_id res chain seq x y z
N MET A 1 52.50 14.38 -19.65
CA MET A 1 51.38 14.48 -18.70
C MET A 1 50.54 13.21 -18.87
N ALA A 2 50.73 12.20 -18.02
CA ALA A 2 49.99 10.93 -18.11
C ALA A 2 49.30 10.70 -16.77
N VAL A 3 47.97 10.75 -16.80
CA VAL A 3 47.09 10.64 -15.64
C VAL A 3 47.08 9.19 -15.16
N THR A 4 47.60 8.96 -13.96
CA THR A 4 47.51 7.70 -13.22
C THR A 4 46.06 7.49 -12.78
N GLN A 5 45.40 6.46 -13.33
CA GLN A 5 44.12 5.96 -12.82
C GLN A 5 44.34 5.40 -11.40
N THR A 6 43.73 6.03 -10.42
CA THR A 6 43.70 5.57 -9.04
C THR A 6 42.89 4.27 -8.94
N ALA A 7 43.50 3.28 -8.29
CA ALA A 7 42.95 1.97 -8.01
C ALA A 7 41.56 2.09 -7.35
N GLY A 8 40.58 1.48 -7.99
CA GLY A 8 39.20 1.46 -7.52
C GLY A 8 39.08 0.80 -6.14
N THR A 9 38.22 1.38 -5.31
CA THR A 9 37.75 0.93 -4.00
C THR A 9 36.89 -0.34 -4.11
N GLY A 10 37.41 -1.40 -4.73
CA GLY A 10 36.73 -2.67 -4.94
C GLY A 10 37.38 -3.80 -4.16
N TRP A 11 36.57 -4.66 -3.54
CA TRP A 11 37.03 -5.89 -2.89
C TRP A 11 38.04 -6.67 -3.76
N PRO A 12 39.15 -7.19 -3.18
CA PRO A 12 40.21 -7.87 -3.92
C PRO A 12 39.68 -9.03 -4.76
N ASP A 13 40.17 -9.16 -6.00
CA ASP A 13 39.65 -10.12 -7.01
C ASP A 13 39.64 -11.58 -6.58
N ARG A 14 40.48 -11.95 -5.61
CA ARG A 14 40.51 -13.30 -5.02
C ARG A 14 39.27 -13.56 -4.17
N LEU A 15 38.85 -12.57 -3.37
CA LEU A 15 37.65 -12.67 -2.53
C LEU A 15 36.40 -12.79 -3.40
N ARG A 16 36.34 -12.03 -4.50
CA ARG A 16 35.25 -12.13 -5.50
C ARG A 16 35.19 -13.50 -6.15
N ARG A 17 36.34 -14.07 -6.53
CA ARG A 17 36.42 -15.42 -7.13
C ARG A 17 36.10 -16.55 -6.14
N LEU A 18 36.40 -16.37 -4.85
CA LEU A 18 36.04 -17.35 -3.82
C LEU A 18 34.55 -17.30 -3.48
N LEU A 19 33.96 -16.10 -3.40
CA LEU A 19 32.54 -15.90 -3.10
C LEU A 19 31.62 -16.22 -4.30
N ARG A 20 32.10 -16.07 -5.54
CA ARG A 20 31.30 -16.33 -6.77
C ARG A 20 31.79 -17.52 -7.60
N GLY A 21 32.77 -18.28 -7.11
CA GLY A 21 33.34 -19.40 -7.85
C GLY A 21 32.41 -20.61 -7.87
N ARG A 22 32.04 -21.09 -9.08
CA ARG A 22 31.28 -22.34 -9.32
C ARG A 22 32.07 -23.64 -8.98
N GLY A 23 33.08 -23.56 -8.12
CA GLY A 23 33.87 -24.72 -7.69
C GLY A 23 33.39 -25.27 -6.34
N PRO A 24 33.73 -26.53 -5.98
CA PRO A 24 33.27 -27.17 -4.74
C PRO A 24 33.66 -26.39 -3.47
N ARG A 25 34.82 -25.70 -3.50
CA ARG A 25 35.27 -24.83 -2.39
C ARG A 25 34.46 -23.54 -2.27
N GLY A 26 34.01 -22.98 -3.40
CA GLY A 26 33.16 -21.79 -3.41
C GLY A 26 31.75 -22.10 -2.90
N LEU A 27 31.19 -23.24 -3.31
CA LEU A 27 29.92 -23.75 -2.78
C LEU A 27 29.99 -24.01 -1.27
N ALA A 28 31.05 -24.68 -0.79
CA ALA A 28 31.25 -24.94 0.63
C ALA A 28 31.32 -23.65 1.46
N LEU A 29 32.00 -22.61 0.95
CA LEU A 29 32.09 -21.32 1.61
C LEU A 29 30.74 -20.56 1.63
N GLN A 30 29.97 -20.60 0.53
CA GLN A 30 28.62 -20.01 0.50
C GLN A 30 27.66 -20.70 1.48
N VAL A 31 27.69 -22.04 1.54
CA VAL A 31 26.89 -22.81 2.49
C VAL A 31 27.32 -22.49 3.92
N ALA A 32 28.62 -22.45 4.21
CA ALA A 32 29.11 -22.09 5.53
C ALA A 32 28.65 -20.68 5.95
N VAL A 33 28.75 -19.70 5.06
CA VAL A 33 28.27 -18.33 5.33
C VAL A 33 26.75 -18.31 5.53
N ALA A 34 25.97 -19.02 4.72
CA ALA A 34 24.52 -19.09 4.86
C ALA A 34 24.10 -19.75 6.20
N VAL A 35 24.79 -20.82 6.61
CA VAL A 35 24.58 -21.48 7.90
C VAL A 35 24.93 -20.55 9.05
N ILE A 36 26.06 -19.85 8.99
CA ILE A 36 26.46 -18.87 10.01
C ILE A 36 25.44 -17.73 10.10
N LEU A 37 24.97 -17.20 8.97
CA LEU A 37 23.94 -16.16 8.94
C LEU A 37 22.62 -16.65 9.53
N LEU A 38 22.17 -17.86 9.16
CA LEU A 38 20.95 -18.45 9.71
C LEU A 38 21.09 -18.67 11.22
N ALA A 39 22.24 -19.18 11.68
CA ALA A 39 22.52 -19.37 13.10
C ALA A 39 22.50 -18.05 13.87
N LEU A 40 23.08 -16.98 13.31
CA LEU A 40 23.02 -15.63 13.90
C LEU A 40 21.59 -15.11 13.97
N ILE A 41 20.80 -15.24 12.89
CA ILE A 41 19.39 -14.83 12.87
C ILE A 41 18.61 -15.56 13.95
N VAL A 42 18.74 -16.88 14.05
CA VAL A 42 18.06 -17.70 15.06
C VAL A 42 18.52 -17.32 16.47
N PHE A 43 19.82 -17.11 16.69
CA PHE A 43 20.36 -16.67 17.97
C PHE A 43 19.79 -15.33 18.41
N PHE A 44 19.77 -14.33 17.53
CA PHE A 44 19.19 -13.02 17.85
C PHE A 44 17.68 -13.09 18.05
N ALA A 45 16.95 -13.83 17.20
CA ALA A 45 15.51 -14.00 17.35
C ALA A 45 15.14 -14.67 18.67
N ALA A 46 15.88 -15.72 19.06
CA ALA A 46 15.69 -16.40 20.34
C ALA A 46 16.02 -15.49 21.53
N ASN A 47 17.11 -14.72 21.46
CA ASN A 47 17.45 -13.74 22.48
C ASN A 47 16.36 -12.66 22.61
N VAL A 48 15.85 -12.12 21.50
CA VAL A 48 14.76 -11.15 21.52
C VAL A 48 13.50 -11.77 22.12
N ALA A 49 13.11 -12.96 21.69
CA ALA A 49 11.93 -13.65 22.20
C ALA A 49 12.03 -13.86 23.73
N HIS A 50 13.17 -14.35 24.22
CA HIS A 50 13.41 -14.55 25.65
C HIS A 50 13.40 -13.24 26.46
N ASN A 51 14.03 -12.17 25.92
CA ASN A 51 14.01 -10.85 26.55
C ASN A 51 12.60 -10.23 26.58
N LEU A 52 11.77 -10.46 25.56
CA LEU A 52 10.40 -9.97 25.50
C LEU A 52 9.49 -10.73 26.47
N GLU A 53 9.63 -12.05 26.55
CA GLU A 53 8.88 -12.90 27.47
C GLU A 53 9.17 -12.55 28.93
N THR A 54 10.44 -12.30 29.27
CA THR A 54 10.85 -11.86 30.62
C THR A 54 10.23 -10.51 31.00
N ARG A 55 9.84 -9.69 30.01
CA ARG A 55 9.18 -8.38 30.19
C ARG A 55 7.65 -8.48 30.09
N GLY A 56 7.08 -9.67 30.00
CA GLY A 56 5.64 -9.89 29.85
C GLY A 56 5.06 -9.41 28.52
N ILE A 57 5.92 -9.16 27.51
CA ILE A 57 5.47 -8.77 26.17
C ILE A 57 5.15 -10.06 25.42
N ALA A 58 3.87 -10.23 25.04
CA ALA A 58 3.44 -11.34 24.20
C ALA A 58 4.24 -11.32 22.88
N SER A 59 5.13 -12.28 22.72
CA SER A 59 5.98 -12.44 21.53
C SER A 59 5.39 -13.51 20.60
N GLY A 60 5.73 -13.45 19.31
CA GLY A 60 5.26 -14.41 18.30
C GLY A 60 3.90 -14.10 17.68
N PHE A 61 3.22 -15.12 17.14
CA PHE A 61 1.97 -14.99 16.37
C PHE A 61 0.69 -15.20 17.19
N ALA A 62 0.80 -15.41 18.50
CA ALA A 62 -0.37 -15.64 19.36
C ALA A 62 -1.38 -14.48 19.32
N PHE A 63 -0.90 -13.24 19.06
CA PHE A 63 -1.76 -12.07 18.88
C PHE A 63 -2.76 -12.24 17.72
N LEU A 64 -2.43 -13.01 16.67
CA LEU A 64 -3.32 -13.22 15.53
C LEU A 64 -4.64 -13.89 15.92
N GLY A 65 -4.64 -14.67 17.01
CA GLY A 65 -5.83 -15.31 17.58
C GLY A 65 -6.56 -14.47 18.64
N GLN A 66 -5.99 -13.32 19.05
CA GLN A 66 -6.62 -12.46 20.05
C GLN A 66 -7.68 -11.56 19.40
N PRO A 67 -8.77 -11.23 20.12
CA PRO A 67 -9.80 -10.29 19.63
C PRO A 67 -9.19 -8.90 19.36
N ALA A 68 -9.60 -8.29 18.24
CA ALA A 68 -9.09 -6.99 17.84
C ALA A 68 -9.57 -5.85 18.76
N GLY A 69 -10.84 -5.88 19.17
CA GLY A 69 -11.42 -4.91 20.11
C GLY A 69 -11.71 -3.53 19.51
N TYR A 70 -11.68 -3.39 18.17
CA TYR A 70 -12.02 -2.15 17.48
C TYR A 70 -12.81 -2.41 16.19
N ASP A 71 -13.60 -1.43 15.78
CA ASP A 71 -14.41 -1.48 14.57
C ASP A 71 -13.65 -0.98 13.33
N ILE A 72 -14.04 -1.46 12.14
CA ILE A 72 -13.43 -1.08 10.86
C ILE A 72 -14.51 -0.42 10.00
N ALA A 73 -14.28 0.84 9.61
CA ALA A 73 -15.26 1.65 8.90
C ALA A 73 -15.74 1.07 7.55
N MET A 74 -14.87 0.33 6.85
CA MET A 74 -15.18 -0.35 5.60
C MET A 74 -14.67 -1.78 5.67
N SER A 75 -15.52 -2.75 5.34
CA SER A 75 -15.14 -4.16 5.22
C SER A 75 -15.83 -4.79 4.01
N LEU A 76 -15.07 -5.51 3.17
CA LEU A 76 -15.63 -6.28 2.05
C LEU A 76 -16.21 -7.63 2.49
N VAL A 77 -15.83 -8.10 3.67
CA VAL A 77 -16.21 -9.40 4.23
C VAL A 77 -16.75 -9.14 5.64
N PRO A 78 -17.78 -9.88 6.10
CA PRO A 78 -18.32 -9.70 7.43
C PRO A 78 -17.23 -9.67 8.50
N TYR A 79 -17.21 -8.58 9.25
CA TYR A 79 -16.28 -8.30 10.32
C TYR A 79 -17.05 -7.85 11.54
N ASP A 80 -16.58 -8.29 12.70
CA ASP A 80 -17.12 -7.92 14.00
C ASP A 80 -15.94 -7.53 14.91
N PRO A 81 -16.08 -6.54 15.82
CA PRO A 81 -15.00 -6.11 16.71
C PRO A 81 -14.44 -7.22 17.64
N TYR A 82 -15.20 -8.29 17.89
CA TYR A 82 -14.74 -9.47 18.62
C TYR A 82 -13.95 -10.46 17.75
N ALA A 83 -13.85 -10.21 16.45
CA ALA A 83 -13.06 -11.03 15.54
C ALA A 83 -11.55 -10.92 15.83
N THR A 84 -10.80 -11.92 15.40
CA THR A 84 -9.37 -12.02 15.67
C THR A 84 -8.55 -11.04 14.83
N HIS A 85 -7.34 -10.67 15.29
CA HIS A 85 -6.41 -9.86 14.50
C HIS A 85 -6.07 -10.49 13.14
N ALA A 86 -6.10 -11.82 13.00
CA ALA A 86 -5.97 -12.48 11.70
C ALA A 86 -7.09 -12.07 10.72
N ARG A 87 -8.34 -11.98 11.21
CA ARG A 87 -9.49 -11.52 10.41
C ARG A 87 -9.28 -10.07 9.98
N VAL A 88 -8.85 -9.20 10.91
CA VAL A 88 -8.52 -7.80 10.60
C VAL A 88 -7.49 -7.71 9.48
N PHE A 89 -6.43 -8.51 9.52
CA PHE A 89 -5.40 -8.51 8.49
C PHE A 89 -5.98 -8.83 7.12
N VAL A 90 -6.87 -9.82 7.03
CA VAL A 90 -7.58 -10.16 5.79
C VAL A 90 -8.46 -9.00 5.31
N VAL A 91 -9.24 -8.39 6.21
CA VAL A 91 -10.08 -7.22 5.86
C VAL A 91 -9.23 -6.06 5.36
N GLY A 92 -8.15 -5.73 6.06
CA GLY A 92 -7.22 -4.67 5.68
C GLY A 92 -6.58 -4.93 4.32
N MET A 93 -6.12 -6.15 4.08
CA MET A 93 -5.54 -6.57 2.80
C MET A 93 -6.56 -6.43 1.64
N LEU A 94 -7.80 -6.87 1.85
CA LEU A 94 -8.86 -6.74 0.85
C LEU A 94 -9.21 -5.27 0.57
N ASN A 95 -9.26 -4.44 1.61
CA ASN A 95 -9.47 -2.99 1.46
C ASN A 95 -8.32 -2.33 0.68
N THR A 96 -7.05 -2.65 1.01
CA THR A 96 -5.90 -2.14 0.26
C THR A 96 -5.98 -2.56 -1.20
N LEU A 97 -6.30 -3.82 -1.48
CA LEU A 97 -6.45 -4.31 -2.85
C LEU A 97 -7.55 -3.56 -3.60
N LEU A 98 -8.72 -3.40 -2.98
CA LEU A 98 -9.85 -2.65 -3.56
C LEU A 98 -9.42 -1.22 -3.90
N VAL A 99 -8.86 -0.51 -2.92
CA VAL A 99 -8.44 0.90 -3.09
C VAL A 99 -7.35 1.00 -4.16
N SER A 100 -6.37 0.08 -4.18
CA SER A 100 -5.32 0.06 -5.21
C SER A 100 -5.90 -0.15 -6.61
N VAL A 101 -6.84 -1.08 -6.80
CA VAL A 101 -7.47 -1.30 -8.11
C VAL A 101 -8.25 -0.06 -8.55
N LEU A 102 -9.08 0.51 -7.69
CA LEU A 102 -9.84 1.73 -8.00
C LEU A 102 -8.91 2.92 -8.29
N ALA A 103 -7.84 3.07 -7.51
CA ALA A 103 -6.84 4.11 -7.71
C ALA A 103 -6.09 3.93 -9.03
N ILE A 104 -5.69 2.72 -9.40
CA ILE A 104 -5.03 2.47 -10.70
C ILE A 104 -5.96 2.89 -11.84
N LEU A 105 -7.23 2.43 -11.84
CA LEU A 105 -8.19 2.78 -12.88
C LEU A 105 -8.40 4.30 -12.98
N ALA A 106 -8.66 4.96 -11.84
CA ALA A 106 -8.87 6.40 -11.80
C ALA A 106 -7.62 7.19 -12.22
N CYS A 107 -6.44 6.83 -11.71
CA CYS A 107 -5.17 7.47 -12.05
C CYS A 107 -4.78 7.26 -13.50
N THR A 108 -5.08 6.09 -14.11
CA THR A 108 -4.84 5.87 -15.53
C THR A 108 -5.70 6.81 -16.38
N VAL A 109 -7.00 6.91 -16.09
CA VAL A 109 -7.89 7.82 -16.83
C VAL A 109 -7.45 9.27 -16.65
N ILE A 110 -7.28 9.73 -15.42
CA ILE A 110 -6.88 11.11 -15.11
C ILE A 110 -5.49 11.42 -15.68
N GLY A 111 -4.53 10.51 -15.50
CA GLY A 111 -3.17 10.66 -15.98
C GLY A 111 -3.07 10.72 -17.50
N VAL A 112 -3.85 9.91 -18.22
CA VAL A 112 -3.94 9.98 -19.69
C VAL A 112 -4.58 11.29 -20.13
N VAL A 113 -5.70 11.69 -19.51
CA VAL A 113 -6.38 12.96 -19.85
C VAL A 113 -5.45 14.15 -19.63
N LEU A 114 -4.83 14.28 -18.46
CA LEU A 114 -3.88 15.35 -18.16
C LEU A 114 -2.64 15.26 -19.06
N GLY A 115 -2.17 14.05 -19.36
CA GLY A 115 -1.06 13.83 -20.30
C GLY A 115 -1.37 14.36 -21.69
N VAL A 116 -2.55 14.06 -22.24
CA VAL A 116 -2.99 14.56 -23.55
C VAL A 116 -3.17 16.07 -23.53
N LEU A 117 -3.81 16.63 -22.49
CA LEU A 117 -4.02 18.08 -22.35
C LEU A 117 -2.69 18.84 -22.26
N ARG A 118 -1.67 18.26 -21.64
CA ARG A 118 -0.32 18.84 -21.59
C ARG A 118 0.34 18.93 -22.97
N LEU A 119 0.05 18.01 -23.89
CA LEU A 119 0.52 18.10 -25.28
C LEU A 119 -0.38 18.93 -26.19
N SER A 120 -1.43 19.55 -25.66
CA SER A 120 -2.32 20.37 -26.47
C SER A 120 -1.59 21.60 -27.02
N GLY A 121 -1.86 21.97 -28.27
CA GLY A 121 -1.29 23.18 -28.87
C GLY A 121 -1.81 24.49 -28.28
N ASN A 122 -2.71 24.43 -27.29
CA ASN A 122 -3.21 25.61 -26.58
C ASN A 122 -2.34 25.90 -25.37
N TRP A 123 -1.52 26.95 -25.49
CA TRP A 123 -0.59 27.39 -24.45
C TRP A 123 -1.25 27.53 -23.07
N LEU A 124 -2.47 28.07 -22.98
CA LEU A 124 -3.13 28.27 -21.69
C LEU A 124 -3.43 26.93 -20.98
N VAL A 125 -3.93 25.95 -21.74
CA VAL A 125 -4.28 24.62 -21.22
C VAL A 125 -3.02 23.88 -20.80
N GLU A 126 -1.98 23.90 -21.63
CA GLU A 126 -0.68 23.30 -21.31
C GLU A 126 -0.10 23.86 -20.01
N GLN A 127 -0.14 25.19 -19.83
CA GLN A 127 0.38 25.83 -18.62
C GLN A 127 -0.44 25.49 -17.37
N ILE A 128 -1.77 25.53 -17.44
CA ILE A 128 -2.64 25.15 -16.31
C ILE A 128 -2.36 23.71 -15.88
N VAL A 129 -2.29 22.78 -16.83
CA VAL A 129 -2.03 21.37 -16.53
C VAL A 129 -0.62 21.18 -15.98
N THR A 130 0.37 21.90 -16.50
CA THR A 130 1.75 21.87 -15.99
C THR A 130 1.81 22.31 -14.54
N VAL A 131 1.16 23.42 -14.18
CA VAL A 131 1.08 23.90 -12.78
C VAL A 131 0.41 22.87 -11.89
N ILE A 132 -0.72 22.28 -12.30
CA ILE A 132 -1.41 21.25 -11.52
C ILE A 132 -0.49 20.05 -11.24
N ILE A 133 0.19 19.54 -12.28
CA ILE A 133 1.08 18.38 -12.16
C ILE A 133 2.28 18.71 -11.26
N GLU A 134 2.92 19.87 -11.47
CA GLU A 134 4.08 20.28 -10.68
C GLU A 134 3.72 20.48 -9.21
N VAL A 135 2.59 21.12 -8.91
CA VAL A 135 2.13 21.29 -7.52
C VAL A 135 1.88 19.93 -6.87
N VAL A 136 1.12 19.05 -7.51
CA VAL A 136 0.77 17.74 -6.92
C VAL A 136 2.01 16.87 -6.71
N ARG A 137 3.02 16.95 -7.59
CA ARG A 137 4.24 16.15 -7.48
C ARG A 137 5.28 16.72 -6.53
N ASN A 138 5.30 18.04 -6.31
CA ASN A 138 6.28 18.71 -5.46
C ASN A 138 5.79 18.95 -4.02
N VAL A 139 4.48 18.94 -3.78
CA VAL A 139 3.91 19.09 -2.43
C VAL A 139 4.08 17.78 -1.64
N PRO A 140 4.64 17.81 -0.41
CA PRO A 140 4.78 16.62 0.42
C PRO A 140 3.47 15.86 0.60
N LEU A 141 3.50 14.54 0.42
CA LEU A 141 2.31 13.68 0.52
C LEU A 141 1.60 13.85 1.88
N LEU A 142 2.37 14.02 2.95
CA LEU A 142 1.83 14.25 4.29
C LEU A 142 0.95 15.52 4.36
N LEU A 143 1.39 16.61 3.72
CA LEU A 143 0.62 17.85 3.65
C LEU A 143 -0.69 17.62 2.88
N GLN A 144 -0.64 16.88 1.78
CA GLN A 144 -1.82 16.53 1.02
C GLN A 144 -2.83 15.74 1.88
N ILE A 145 -2.37 14.74 2.62
CA ILE A 145 -3.21 13.95 3.52
C ILE A 145 -3.86 14.84 4.58
N PHE A 146 -3.10 15.73 5.23
CA PHE A 146 -3.67 16.66 6.21
C PHE A 146 -4.66 17.65 5.60
N PHE A 147 -4.37 18.18 4.42
CA PHE A 147 -5.28 19.07 3.71
C PHE A 147 -6.62 18.37 3.41
N TRP A 148 -6.58 17.17 2.82
CA TRP A 148 -7.80 16.42 2.51
C TRP A 148 -8.56 15.99 3.77
N TYR A 149 -7.85 15.64 4.84
CA TYR A 149 -8.47 15.35 6.13
C TYR A 149 -9.18 16.58 6.71
N ALA A 150 -8.56 17.76 6.65
CA ALA A 150 -9.19 19.02 7.08
C ALA A 150 -10.43 19.37 6.24
N VAL A 151 -10.40 19.14 4.92
CA VAL A 151 -11.57 19.30 4.05
C VAL A 151 -12.70 18.37 4.49
N LEU A 152 -12.41 17.10 4.77
CA LEU A 152 -13.42 16.14 5.24
C LEU A 152 -14.03 16.54 6.60
N LEU A 153 -13.26 17.10 7.52
CA LEU A 153 -13.76 17.55 8.81
C LEU A 153 -14.74 18.74 8.70
N ASN A 154 -14.63 19.54 7.64
CA ASN A 154 -15.56 20.63 7.35
C ASN A 154 -16.90 20.15 6.77
N LEU A 155 -17.00 18.87 6.38
CA LEU A 155 -18.28 18.31 5.95
C LEU A 155 -19.24 18.11 7.14
N PRO A 156 -20.55 18.04 6.88
CA PRO A 156 -21.55 17.79 7.92
C PRO A 156 -21.36 16.45 8.62
N ASN A 157 -21.88 16.38 9.84
CA ASN A 157 -21.94 15.12 10.58
C ASN A 157 -22.81 14.09 9.83
N VAL A 158 -22.60 12.80 10.12
CA VAL A 158 -23.30 11.70 9.44
C VAL A 158 -24.83 11.84 9.50
N ARG A 159 -25.37 12.41 10.58
CA ARG A 159 -26.82 12.63 10.75
C ARG A 159 -27.38 13.75 9.87
N GLU A 160 -26.53 14.67 9.44
CA GLU A 160 -26.86 15.86 8.65
C GLU A 160 -26.24 15.75 7.25
N SER A 161 -26.11 14.52 6.73
CA SER A 161 -25.44 14.24 5.47
C SER A 161 -26.04 15.06 4.32
N LEU A 162 -25.19 15.63 3.47
CA LEU A 162 -25.64 16.28 2.24
C LEU A 162 -26.14 15.20 1.28
N SER A 163 -27.41 15.27 0.90
CA SER A 163 -27.98 14.37 -0.11
C SER A 163 -27.91 15.00 -1.50
N LEU A 164 -27.17 14.39 -2.42
CA LEU A 164 -27.27 14.68 -3.85
C LEU A 164 -28.33 13.76 -4.46
N GLY A 165 -29.48 14.36 -4.83
CA GLY A 165 -30.55 13.67 -5.55
C GLY A 165 -31.16 12.47 -4.79
N GLY A 166 -31.01 12.42 -3.46
CA GLY A 166 -31.48 11.30 -2.61
C GLY A 166 -30.70 9.99 -2.77
N ALA A 167 -29.72 9.93 -3.67
CA ALA A 167 -28.97 8.72 -3.99
C ALA A 167 -27.54 8.74 -3.41
N VAL A 168 -26.88 9.89 -3.40
CA VAL A 168 -25.50 10.03 -2.92
C VAL A 168 -25.48 10.87 -1.66
N PHE A 169 -24.82 10.37 -0.61
CA PHE A 169 -24.71 11.07 0.67
C PHE A 169 -23.25 11.45 0.95
N ILE A 170 -23.01 12.70 1.31
CA ILE A 170 -21.67 13.23 1.60
C ILE A 170 -21.63 13.72 3.06
N ASN A 171 -20.69 13.20 3.84
CA ASN A 171 -20.49 13.56 5.25
C ASN A 171 -19.02 13.35 5.66
N ARG A 172 -18.70 13.53 6.95
CA ARG A 172 -17.36 13.32 7.52
C ARG A 172 -16.76 11.91 7.32
N ARG A 173 -17.57 10.89 7.04
CA ARG A 173 -17.12 9.53 6.67
C ARG A 173 -16.81 9.39 5.18
N GLY A 174 -16.94 10.47 4.41
CA GLY A 174 -16.71 10.51 2.97
C GLY A 174 -18.01 10.49 2.17
N VAL A 175 -17.96 9.81 1.02
CA VAL A 175 -19.08 9.70 0.08
C VAL A 175 -19.68 8.30 0.20
N SER A 176 -20.98 8.22 0.49
CA SER A 176 -21.75 6.98 0.49
C SER A 176 -22.55 6.89 -0.80
N LEU A 177 -22.32 5.82 -1.54
CA LEU A 177 -23.04 5.47 -2.77
C LEU A 177 -24.11 4.42 -2.46
N PRO A 178 -25.21 4.38 -3.23
CA PRO A 178 -26.18 3.32 -3.10
C PRO A 178 -25.52 1.99 -3.44
N ALA A 179 -25.77 0.97 -2.62
CA ALA A 179 -25.23 -0.35 -2.86
C ALA A 179 -25.85 -0.94 -4.14
N LEU A 180 -25.01 -1.45 -5.03
CA LEU A 180 -25.46 -2.27 -6.16
C LEU A 180 -25.78 -3.67 -5.61
N SER A 181 -27.04 -3.90 -5.24
CA SER A 181 -27.51 -5.21 -4.79
C SER A 181 -27.86 -6.09 -5.98
N PHE A 182 -27.09 -7.15 -6.20
CA PHE A 182 -27.38 -8.15 -7.23
C PHE A 182 -28.41 -9.16 -6.70
N GLU A 183 -29.69 -8.89 -6.97
CA GLU A 183 -30.78 -9.82 -6.67
C GLU A 183 -30.91 -10.92 -7.75
N PRO A 184 -31.53 -12.08 -7.41
CA PRO A 184 -31.82 -13.12 -8.39
C PRO A 184 -32.60 -12.55 -9.59
N GLY A 185 -32.01 -12.58 -10.78
CA GLY A 185 -32.60 -12.05 -12.02
C GLY A 185 -31.89 -10.83 -12.62
N MET A 186 -31.04 -10.13 -11.84
CA MET A 186 -30.25 -8.97 -12.33
C MET A 186 -29.37 -9.31 -13.55
N GLY A 187 -28.89 -10.56 -13.64
CA GLY A 187 -28.10 -11.03 -14.78
C GLY A 187 -28.85 -10.97 -16.11
N TRP A 188 -30.16 -11.22 -16.11
CA TRP A 188 -30.99 -11.11 -17.32
C TRP A 188 -31.20 -9.64 -17.73
N VAL A 189 -31.31 -8.74 -16.76
CA VAL A 189 -31.41 -7.29 -17.01
C VAL A 189 -30.12 -6.77 -17.62
N LEU A 190 -28.96 -7.16 -17.08
CA LEU A 190 -27.66 -6.79 -17.64
C LEU A 190 -27.45 -7.38 -19.04
N ALA A 191 -27.86 -8.63 -19.27
CA ALA A 191 -27.81 -9.25 -20.58
C ALA A 191 -28.70 -8.51 -21.61
N ALA A 192 -29.87 -8.03 -21.19
CA ALA A 192 -30.77 -7.25 -22.03
C ALA A 192 -30.23 -5.85 -22.37
N PHE A 193 -29.35 -5.27 -21.54
CA PHE A 193 -28.67 -4.00 -21.85
C PHE A 193 -27.45 -4.16 -22.77
N LEU A 194 -26.94 -5.39 -22.90
CA LEU A 194 -25.78 -5.73 -23.74
C LEU A 194 -26.18 -6.33 -25.10
N ALA A 195 -27.47 -6.67 -25.28
CA ALA A 195 -28.06 -7.16 -26.53
C ALA A 195 -28.67 -6.00 -27.32
#